data_AF-A0A822FLM4-F1
#
_entry.id   AF-A0A822FLM4-F1
#
_cell.length_a   1.000
_cell.length_b   1.000
_cell.length_c   1.000
_cell.angle_alpha   90.00
_cell.angle_beta   90.00
_cell.angle_gamma   90.00
#
_symmetry.space_group_name_H-M   'P 1'
#
loop_
_entity.id
_entity.type
_entity.pdbx_description
1 polymer ?
#
loop_
_entity_poly.entity_id
_entity_poly.type
_entity_poly.pdbx_seq_one_letter_code
_entity_poly.pdbx_strand_id
1 'polypeptide(L)'
;MSINAAIGLWRQLAPSEIEMCEERHRSNIQSYNNLMERLNSLLNNDKLTWGQQKIAMSFMGLILQKQVPIPLSCIRTFVNFTVHDNIELRKYAVIGVTALCRLQKPPRIYMEKSIDEILRHVRQHSPIIIDEKCYPGDREDNLWVTINNYKPPDIQIEWEQTCFLDKPFHGYYKWPNVIKYCMNKRVRYTRDTMPEQVAILYDRFIDKNFVIQLAQSSIFEEDEGDIDFSKNRFQMYKSLFRNFGLVFVENFMEQLYALIRETTSEKQNGSHRVAAEITAGMIRGSKYWTLEMV
;
A
#
# COMPACT_ATOMS: atom_id res chain seq x y z
N MET A 1 20.92 -13.86 25.32
CA MET A 1 20.58 -12.57 25.96
C MET A 1 19.51 -11.90 25.10
N SER A 2 18.30 -11.63 25.61
CA SER A 2 17.28 -10.94 24.81
C SER A 2 17.70 -9.49 24.56
N ILE A 3 17.26 -8.88 23.45
CA ILE A 3 17.53 -7.45 23.14
C ILE A 3 17.14 -6.57 24.32
N ASN A 4 16.03 -6.88 24.99
CA ASN A 4 15.57 -6.14 26.16
C ASN A 4 16.49 -6.31 27.39
N ALA A 5 17.11 -7.49 27.58
CA ALA A 5 18.10 -7.70 28.63
C ALA A 5 19.42 -6.96 28.35
N ALA A 6 19.84 -6.89 27.08
CA ALA A 6 21.01 -6.11 26.67
C ALA A 6 20.77 -4.59 26.82
N ILE A 7 19.58 -4.10 26.47
CA ILE A 7 19.15 -2.71 26.70
C ILE A 7 19.08 -2.40 28.20
N GLY A 8 18.59 -3.34 29.02
CA GLY A 8 18.54 -3.21 30.48
C GLY A 8 19.93 -3.09 31.11
N LEU A 9 20.89 -3.91 30.67
CA LEU A 9 22.30 -3.84 31.10
C LEU A 9 22.97 -2.54 30.66
N TRP A 10 22.76 -2.11 29.41
CA TRP A 10 23.28 -0.82 28.92
C TRP A 10 22.73 0.38 29.71
N ARG A 11 21.44 0.34 30.08
CA ARG A 11 20.78 1.33 30.95
C ARG A 11 21.41 1.48 32.32
N GLN A 12 22.01 0.42 32.84
CA GLN A 12 22.68 0.42 34.14
C GLN A 12 24.13 0.88 34.05
N LEU A 13 24.78 0.70 32.90
CA LEU A 13 26.23 0.93 32.73
C LEU A 13 26.58 2.38 32.34
N ALA A 14 25.67 3.11 31.68
CA ALA A 14 25.93 4.49 31.24
C ALA A 14 24.66 5.38 31.26
N PRO A 15 24.08 5.65 32.46
CA PRO A 15 22.82 6.38 32.57
C PRO A 15 22.90 7.81 32.01
N SER A 16 24.02 8.52 32.18
CA SER A 16 24.23 9.87 31.64
C SER A 16 24.30 9.92 30.11
N GLU A 17 24.90 8.91 29.47
CA GLU A 17 24.96 8.82 28.01
C GLU A 17 23.58 8.55 27.42
N ILE A 18 22.75 7.78 28.12
CA ILE A 18 21.38 7.45 27.71
C ILE A 18 20.47 8.66 27.85
N GLU A 19 20.56 9.40 28.96
CA GLU A 19 19.82 10.65 29.15
C GLU A 19 20.17 11.65 28.04
N MET A 20 21.46 11.81 27.72
CA MET A 20 21.91 12.65 26.61
C MET A 20 21.38 12.16 25.24
N CYS A 21 21.34 10.84 25.00
CA CYS A 21 20.76 10.26 23.80
C CYS A 21 19.25 10.50 23.70
N GLU A 22 18.51 10.36 24.81
CA GLU A 22 17.07 10.60 24.87
C GLU A 22 16.74 12.10 24.67
N GLU A 23 17.52 13.00 25.27
CA GLU A 23 17.42 14.44 25.02
C GLU A 23 17.66 14.78 23.56
N ARG A 24 18.72 14.23 22.96
CA ARG A 24 19.01 14.41 21.54
C ARG A 24 17.89 13.86 20.67
N HIS A 25 17.31 12.72 21.03
CA HIS A 25 16.16 12.15 20.32
C HIS A 25 14.93 13.06 20.41
N ARG A 26 14.60 13.58 21.59
CA ARG A 26 13.51 14.55 21.78
C ARG A 26 13.74 15.82 20.95
N SER A 27 14.95 16.37 20.99
CA SER A 27 15.33 17.54 20.18
C SER A 27 15.19 17.25 18.69
N ASN A 28 15.60 16.08 18.21
CA ASN A 28 15.48 15.71 16.80
C ASN A 28 14.01 15.59 16.37
N ILE A 29 13.13 15.01 17.21
CA ILE A 29 11.69 14.96 16.94
C ILE A 29 11.10 16.36 16.86
N GLN A 30 11.49 17.25 17.79
CA GLN A 30 11.03 18.63 17.78
C GLN A 30 11.49 19.38 16.52
N SER A 31 12.75 19.24 16.13
CA SER A 31 13.28 19.82 14.89
C SER A 31 12.56 19.28 13.65
N TYR A 32 12.27 17.98 13.61
CA TYR A 32 11.49 17.35 12.55
C TYR A 32 10.08 17.94 12.44
N ASN A 33 9.35 18.00 13.56
CA ASN A 33 7.99 18.55 13.60
C ASN A 33 7.99 20.03 13.19
N ASN A 34 8.93 20.83 13.70
CA ASN A 34 9.06 22.24 13.33
C ASN A 34 9.35 22.42 11.83
N LEU A 35 10.20 21.58 11.25
CA LEU A 35 10.48 21.62 9.82
C LEU A 35 9.24 21.24 8.99
N MET A 36 8.56 20.16 9.36
CA MET A 36 7.32 19.72 8.71
C MET A 36 6.25 20.82 8.74
N GLU A 37 5.97 21.41 9.90
CA GLU A 37 4.99 22.49 10.04
C GLU A 37 5.39 23.75 9.28
N ARG A 38 6.69 24.07 9.21
CA ARG A 38 7.17 25.21 8.44
C ARG A 38 7.05 24.99 6.94
N LEU A 39 7.37 23.80 6.44
CA LEU A 39 7.12 23.44 5.04
C LEU A 39 5.62 23.48 4.73
N ASN A 40 4.80 23.01 5.66
CA ASN A 40 3.36 23.02 5.51
C ASN A 40 2.77 24.45 5.49
N SER A 41 3.23 25.33 6.37
CA SER A 41 2.77 26.73 6.36
C SER A 41 3.19 27.48 5.10
N LEU A 42 4.34 27.15 4.52
CA LEU A 42 4.77 27.67 3.22
C LEU A 42 3.83 27.22 2.09
N LEU A 43 3.40 25.95 2.08
CA LEU A 43 2.46 25.44 1.07
C LEU A 43 1.12 26.16 1.08
N ASN A 44 0.63 26.49 2.29
CA ASN A 44 -0.66 27.16 2.48
C ASN A 44 -0.57 28.70 2.40
N ASN A 45 0.58 29.26 2.03
CA ASN A 45 0.77 30.71 1.90
C ASN A 45 0.69 31.14 0.43
N ASP A 46 -0.29 31.98 0.11
CA ASP A 46 -0.56 32.49 -1.24
C ASP A 46 0.57 33.33 -1.84
N LYS A 47 1.59 33.69 -1.05
CA LYS A 47 2.74 34.48 -1.53
C LYS A 47 3.79 33.66 -2.27
N LEU A 48 3.78 32.33 -2.17
CA LEU A 48 4.75 31.50 -2.88
C LEU A 48 4.33 31.23 -4.31
N THR A 49 5.31 31.18 -5.21
CA THR A 49 5.06 30.70 -6.57
C THR A 49 4.80 29.19 -6.54
N TRP A 50 4.05 28.68 -7.52
CA TRP A 50 3.77 27.23 -7.64
C TRP A 50 5.06 26.39 -7.68
N GLY A 51 6.14 26.91 -8.28
CA GLY A 51 7.44 26.25 -8.31
C GLY A 51 8.08 26.12 -6.92
N GLN A 52 7.91 27.13 -6.06
CA GLN A 52 8.36 27.09 -4.67
C GLN A 52 7.49 26.14 -3.83
N GLN A 53 6.18 26.15 -4.02
CA GLN A 53 5.27 25.18 -3.37
C GLN A 53 5.63 23.75 -3.77
N LYS A 54 5.97 23.51 -5.04
CA LYS A 54 6.41 22.19 -5.52
C LYS A 54 7.65 21.70 -4.76
N ILE A 55 8.63 22.58 -4.56
CA ILE A 55 9.85 22.26 -3.80
C ILE A 55 9.50 21.93 -2.34
N ALA A 56 8.64 22.74 -1.70
CA ALA A 56 8.21 22.51 -0.32
C ALA A 56 7.47 21.16 -0.16
N MET A 57 6.54 20.84 -1.07
CA MET A 57 5.81 19.57 -1.09
C MET A 57 6.75 18.38 -1.28
N SER A 58 7.72 18.52 -2.18
CA SER A 58 8.75 17.50 -2.42
C SER A 58 9.57 17.23 -1.16
N PHE A 59 10.07 18.28 -0.49
CA PHE A 59 10.81 18.14 0.75
C PHE A 59 9.98 17.50 1.86
N MET A 60 8.73 17.93 2.02
CA MET A 60 7.81 17.36 3.01
C MET A 60 7.60 15.85 2.76
N GLY A 61 7.52 15.42 1.49
CA GLY A 61 7.40 14.01 1.12
C GLY A 61 8.69 13.21 1.35
N LEU A 62 9.86 13.80 1.12
CA LEU A 62 11.16 13.16 1.30
C LEU A 62 11.49 12.86 2.77
N ILE A 63 11.06 13.72 3.69
CA ILE A 63 11.35 13.57 5.12
C ILE A 63 10.31 12.72 5.86
N LEU A 64 9.34 12.11 5.16
CA LEU A 64 8.38 11.20 5.79
C LEU A 64 9.10 9.98 6.39
N GLN A 65 8.86 9.71 7.68
CA GLN A 65 9.48 8.60 8.40
C GLN A 65 8.44 7.71 9.10
N LYS A 66 8.77 6.42 9.24
CA LYS A 66 7.89 5.44 9.88
C LYS A 66 7.85 5.56 11.41
N GLN A 67 8.97 5.96 12.01
CA GLN A 67 9.15 5.91 13.47
C GLN A 67 8.69 7.18 14.19
N VAL A 68 8.47 8.27 13.45
CA VAL A 68 8.06 9.55 14.02
C VAL A 68 6.65 9.87 13.53
N PRO A 69 5.70 10.19 14.42
CA PRO A 69 4.37 10.62 14.02
C PRO A 69 4.45 11.86 13.13
N ILE A 70 3.68 11.84 12.05
CA ILE A 70 3.62 12.96 11.11
C ILE A 70 2.62 13.98 11.67
N PRO A 71 2.95 15.29 11.68
CA PRO A 71 1.99 16.30 12.10
C PRO A 71 0.70 16.24 11.28
N LEU A 72 -0.45 16.32 11.97
CA LEU A 72 -1.77 16.11 11.35
C LEU A 72 -2.08 17.14 10.26
N SER A 73 -1.61 18.38 10.43
CA SER A 73 -1.72 19.46 9.45
C SER A 73 -1.09 19.08 8.10
N CYS A 74 0.08 18.44 8.12
CA CYS A 74 0.83 18.02 6.95
C CYS A 74 0.10 16.88 6.22
N ILE A 75 -0.50 15.95 6.97
CA ILE A 75 -1.34 14.88 6.40
C ILE A 75 -2.53 15.49 5.67
N ARG A 76 -3.23 16.44 6.31
CA ARG A 76 -4.36 17.14 5.68
C ARG A 76 -3.95 17.84 4.40
N THR A 77 -2.79 18.51 4.39
CA THR A 77 -2.26 19.17 3.19
C THR A 77 -1.95 18.17 2.08
N PHE A 78 -1.27 17.06 2.35
CA PHE A 78 -1.05 16.02 1.33
C PHE A 78 -2.37 15.51 0.73
N VAL A 79 -3.37 15.27 1.57
CA VAL A 79 -4.67 14.74 1.13
C VAL A 79 -5.45 15.79 0.35
N ASN A 80 -5.55 17.02 0.84
CA ASN A 80 -6.29 18.07 0.17
C ASN A 80 -5.65 18.46 -1.16
N PHE A 81 -4.31 18.40 -1.25
CA PHE A 81 -3.62 18.78 -2.46
C PHE A 81 -3.78 17.78 -3.61
N THR A 82 -4.36 16.59 -3.38
CA THR A 82 -4.66 15.65 -4.49
C THR A 82 -5.74 16.15 -5.43
N VAL A 83 -6.51 17.17 -5.02
CA VAL A 83 -7.52 17.86 -5.85
C VAL A 83 -7.18 19.33 -6.07
N HIS A 84 -5.92 19.72 -5.83
CA HIS A 84 -5.45 21.10 -6.02
C HIS A 84 -5.52 21.53 -7.49
N ASP A 85 -5.75 22.82 -7.77
CA ASP A 85 -5.90 23.32 -9.14
C ASP A 85 -4.64 23.12 -10.00
N ASN A 86 -3.47 23.30 -9.39
CA ASN A 86 -2.18 23.03 -10.03
C ASN A 86 -1.88 21.53 -10.18
N ILE A 87 -1.71 21.07 -11.42
CA ILE A 87 -1.45 19.66 -11.80
C ILE A 87 -0.20 19.10 -11.12
N GLU A 88 0.91 19.85 -11.11
CA GLU A 88 2.18 19.38 -10.53
C GLU A 88 2.00 19.12 -9.03
N LEU A 89 1.35 20.03 -8.31
CA LEU A 89 1.08 19.85 -6.89
C LEU A 89 0.20 18.62 -6.62
N ARG A 90 -0.78 18.30 -7.48
CA ARG A 90 -1.54 17.05 -7.39
C ARG A 90 -0.64 15.83 -7.56
N LYS A 91 0.26 15.83 -8.56
CA LYS A 91 1.19 14.71 -8.82
C LYS A 91 2.07 14.43 -7.59
N TYR A 92 2.58 15.46 -6.90
CA TYR A 92 3.32 15.29 -5.64
C TYR A 92 2.44 14.87 -4.46
N ALA A 93 1.23 15.40 -4.36
CA ALA A 93 0.27 15.02 -3.32
C ALA A 93 -0.11 13.53 -3.40
N VAL A 94 -0.33 13.00 -4.61
CA VAL A 94 -0.58 11.57 -4.86
C VAL A 94 0.57 10.69 -4.35
N ILE A 95 1.82 11.12 -4.57
CA ILE A 95 3.02 10.43 -4.05
C ILE A 95 3.03 10.50 -2.52
N GLY A 96 2.71 11.66 -1.94
CA GLY A 96 2.59 11.88 -0.49
C GLY A 96 1.55 10.95 0.15
N VAL A 97 0.31 10.95 -0.36
CA VAL A 97 -0.77 10.05 0.11
C VAL A 97 -0.37 8.59 -0.02
N THR A 98 0.29 8.21 -1.12
CA THR A 98 0.83 6.86 -1.28
C THR A 98 1.85 6.51 -0.19
N ALA A 99 2.77 7.42 0.11
CA ALA A 99 3.76 7.25 1.17
C ALA A 99 3.09 7.14 2.55
N LEU A 100 2.15 8.02 2.87
CA LEU A 100 1.34 7.97 4.10
C LEU A 100 0.67 6.60 4.26
N CYS A 101 0.01 6.10 3.22
CA CYS A 101 -0.60 4.78 3.25
C CYS A 101 0.43 3.65 3.41
N ARG A 102 1.64 3.79 2.88
CA ARG A 102 2.72 2.79 3.05
C ARG A 102 3.28 2.78 4.47
N LEU A 103 3.39 3.94 5.12
CA LEU A 103 3.81 4.05 6.51
C LEU A 103 2.78 3.40 7.44
N GLN A 104 1.48 3.60 7.15
CA GLN A 104 0.36 3.02 7.86
C GLN A 104 -0.08 1.65 7.29
N LYS A 105 0.82 0.94 6.61
CA LYS A 105 0.48 -0.34 5.96
C LYS A 105 0.20 -1.39 7.04
N PRO A 106 -0.99 -2.02 7.04
CA PRO A 106 -1.26 -3.04 8.04
C PRO A 106 -0.33 -4.25 7.90
N PRO A 107 0.07 -4.88 9.02
CA PRO A 107 0.99 -6.00 9.02
C PRO A 107 0.41 -7.20 8.25
N ARG A 108 1.29 -8.07 7.76
CA ARG A 108 0.89 -9.36 7.17
C ARG A 108 0.97 -10.43 8.23
N ILE A 109 0.06 -11.39 8.14
CA ILE A 109 0.17 -12.64 8.86
C ILE A 109 0.89 -13.61 7.93
N TYR A 110 2.04 -14.11 8.39
CA TYR A 110 2.85 -15.07 7.65
C TYR A 110 2.68 -16.46 8.22
N MET A 111 2.77 -17.46 7.34
CA MET A 111 2.89 -18.85 7.70
C MET A 111 4.13 -19.43 7.01
N GLU A 112 4.76 -20.37 7.67
CA GLU A 112 5.89 -21.12 7.14
C GLU A 112 5.48 -22.60 7.11
N LYS A 113 5.70 -23.25 5.97
CA LYS A 113 5.47 -24.68 5.79
C LYS A 113 6.66 -25.29 5.08
N SER A 114 7.01 -26.52 5.45
CA SER A 114 7.98 -27.28 4.66
C SER A 114 7.37 -27.67 3.33
N ILE A 115 8.21 -27.88 2.31
CA ILE A 115 7.72 -28.36 1.01
C ILE A 115 7.04 -29.73 1.15
N ASP A 116 7.57 -30.59 2.03
CA ASP A 116 7.01 -31.92 2.30
C ASP A 116 5.58 -31.85 2.86
N GLU A 117 5.31 -30.93 3.78
CA GLU A 117 3.96 -30.70 4.32
C GLU A 117 2.97 -30.27 3.23
N ILE A 118 3.40 -29.38 2.34
CA ILE A 118 2.57 -28.91 1.22
C ILE A 118 2.31 -30.07 0.25
N LEU A 119 3.35 -30.80 -0.14
CA LEU A 119 3.23 -31.91 -1.08
C LEU A 119 2.38 -33.06 -0.51
N ARG A 120 2.49 -33.39 0.78
CA ARG A 120 1.61 -34.39 1.43
C ARG A 120 0.14 -33.99 1.39
N HIS A 121 -0.15 -32.69 1.59
CA HIS A 121 -1.52 -32.20 1.59
C HIS A 121 -2.13 -32.18 0.18
N VAL A 122 -1.32 -31.80 -0.82
CA VAL A 122 -1.74 -31.71 -2.22
C VAL A 122 -1.81 -33.08 -2.90
N ARG A 123 -0.88 -33.98 -2.60
CA ARG A 123 -0.78 -35.33 -3.17
C ARG A 123 -1.18 -36.36 -2.12
N GLN A 124 -2.47 -36.40 -1.79
CA GLN A 124 -3.00 -37.30 -0.74
C GLN A 124 -2.71 -38.79 -0.97
N HIS A 125 -2.25 -39.21 -2.17
CA HIS A 125 -2.07 -40.63 -2.53
C HIS A 125 -0.80 -41.01 -3.34
N SER A 126 0.20 -40.13 -3.50
CA SER A 126 1.41 -40.46 -4.28
C SER A 126 2.69 -40.37 -3.45
N PRO A 127 3.61 -41.35 -3.54
CA PRO A 127 4.90 -41.27 -2.87
C PRO A 127 5.68 -40.05 -3.36
N ILE A 128 6.29 -39.34 -2.40
CA ILE A 128 7.09 -38.15 -2.65
C ILE A 128 8.44 -38.62 -3.20
N ILE A 129 8.58 -38.66 -4.52
CA ILE A 129 9.89 -38.73 -5.17
C ILE A 129 10.32 -37.28 -5.40
N ILE A 130 11.07 -36.71 -4.45
CA ILE A 130 11.83 -35.50 -4.75
C ILE A 130 12.96 -35.97 -5.65
N ASP A 131 12.82 -35.75 -6.95
CA ASP A 131 13.88 -36.05 -7.91
C ASP A 131 15.14 -35.28 -7.47
N GLU A 132 16.22 -35.99 -7.15
CA GLU A 132 17.52 -35.36 -6.83
C GLU A 132 18.05 -34.57 -8.03
N LYS A 133 17.61 -34.93 -9.26
CA LYS A 133 17.92 -34.20 -10.47
C LYS A 133 17.01 -32.98 -10.63
N CYS A 134 17.60 -31.83 -10.34
CA CYS A 134 16.95 -30.54 -10.45
C CYS A 134 16.99 -30.02 -11.89
N TYR A 135 15.85 -29.97 -12.59
CA TYR A 135 15.72 -29.34 -13.90
C TYR A 135 14.56 -28.32 -13.91
N PRO A 136 14.70 -27.20 -14.66
CA PRO A 136 13.66 -26.20 -14.77
C PRO A 136 12.46 -26.72 -15.56
N GLY A 137 11.28 -26.16 -15.29
CA GLY A 137 10.08 -26.35 -16.09
C GLY A 137 8.92 -26.95 -15.30
N ASP A 138 7.93 -27.41 -16.05
CA ASP A 138 6.75 -28.08 -15.51
C ASP A 138 7.15 -29.50 -15.08
N ARG A 139 7.06 -29.75 -13.78
CA ARG A 139 7.41 -31.02 -13.15
C ARG A 139 6.22 -31.50 -12.35
N GLU A 140 6.08 -32.80 -12.18
CA GLU A 140 4.92 -33.34 -11.47
C GLU A 140 4.73 -32.68 -10.10
N ASP A 141 5.82 -32.40 -9.37
CA ASP A 141 5.83 -31.84 -8.02
C ASP A 141 5.40 -30.37 -7.96
N ASN A 142 5.40 -29.66 -9.10
CA ASN A 142 4.96 -28.27 -9.21
C ASN A 142 3.68 -28.05 -10.02
N LEU A 143 3.10 -29.10 -10.63
CA LEU A 143 1.85 -28.94 -11.39
C LEU A 143 0.70 -28.34 -10.57
N TRP A 144 0.68 -28.53 -9.25
CA TRP A 144 -0.35 -27.98 -8.36
C TRP A 144 -0.34 -26.45 -8.24
N VAL A 145 0.76 -25.79 -8.61
CA VAL A 145 0.82 -24.31 -8.66
C VAL A 145 0.38 -23.73 -10.01
N THR A 146 0.14 -24.60 -11.00
CA THR A 146 -0.34 -24.16 -12.32
C THR A 146 -1.83 -23.86 -12.29
N ILE A 147 -2.27 -22.94 -13.16
CA ILE A 147 -3.66 -22.46 -13.18
C ILE A 147 -4.62 -23.48 -13.81
N ASN A 148 -4.12 -24.37 -14.67
CA ASN A 148 -4.96 -25.25 -15.53
C ASN A 148 -5.98 -26.09 -14.75
N ASN A 149 -5.70 -26.43 -13.48
CA ASN A 149 -6.59 -27.21 -12.62
C ASN A 149 -6.92 -26.50 -11.30
N TYR A 150 -6.70 -25.19 -11.21
CA TYR A 150 -6.96 -24.44 -9.99
C TYR A 150 -8.46 -24.25 -9.77
N LYS A 151 -8.95 -24.69 -8.60
CA LYS A 151 -10.27 -24.36 -8.10
C LYS A 151 -10.09 -23.51 -6.84
N PRO A 152 -10.65 -22.29 -6.79
CA PRO A 152 -10.56 -21.49 -5.58
C PRO A 152 -11.33 -22.16 -4.44
N PRO A 153 -10.86 -22.04 -3.20
CA PRO A 153 -11.62 -22.49 -2.04
C PRO A 153 -12.98 -21.78 -1.94
N ASP A 154 -14.03 -22.55 -1.65
CA ASP A 154 -15.40 -22.05 -1.51
C ASP A 154 -15.74 -21.61 -0.07
N ILE A 155 -14.87 -21.93 0.91
CA ILE A 155 -15.05 -21.58 2.31
C ILE A 155 -13.93 -20.70 2.86
N GLN A 156 -14.30 -19.77 3.74
CA GLN A 156 -13.42 -18.75 4.31
C GLN A 156 -12.16 -19.34 4.97
N ILE A 157 -12.30 -20.42 5.75
CA ILE A 157 -11.17 -21.04 6.47
C ILE A 157 -10.14 -21.60 5.49
N GLU A 158 -10.59 -22.26 4.42
CA GLU A 158 -9.69 -22.80 3.40
C GLU A 158 -9.04 -21.66 2.60
N TRP A 159 -9.79 -20.61 2.23
CA TRP A 159 -9.25 -19.43 1.58
C TRP A 159 -8.12 -18.79 2.38
N GLU A 160 -8.32 -18.56 3.69
CA GLU A 160 -7.32 -17.96 4.56
C GLU A 160 -6.03 -18.78 4.68
N GLN A 161 -6.16 -20.11 4.66
CA GLN A 161 -5.06 -21.05 4.86
C GLN A 161 -4.36 -21.46 3.56
N THR A 162 -5.01 -21.23 2.41
CA THR A 162 -4.49 -21.57 1.09
C THR A 162 -3.16 -20.88 0.83
N CYS A 163 -2.19 -21.67 0.37
CA CYS A 163 -0.85 -21.22 0.07
C CYS A 163 -0.80 -20.60 -1.33
N PHE A 164 -1.18 -19.32 -1.46
CA PHE A 164 -0.95 -18.57 -2.70
C PHE A 164 0.52 -18.16 -2.82
N LEU A 165 1.24 -18.81 -3.74
CA LEU A 165 2.61 -18.49 -4.03
C LEU A 165 2.71 -17.22 -4.87
N ASP A 166 3.06 -16.14 -4.19
CA ASP A 166 3.28 -14.82 -4.78
C ASP A 166 4.42 -14.73 -5.79
N LYS A 167 5.38 -15.65 -5.67
CA LYS A 167 6.64 -15.63 -6.38
C LYS A 167 6.59 -16.66 -7.50
N PRO A 168 6.56 -16.24 -8.78
CA PRO A 168 6.36 -17.16 -9.89
C PRO A 168 7.54 -18.12 -10.10
N PHE A 169 8.68 -17.88 -9.45
CA PHE A 169 9.87 -18.72 -9.56
C PHE A 169 9.94 -19.84 -8.51
N HIS A 170 9.09 -19.85 -7.48
CA HIS A 170 9.09 -20.92 -6.49
C HIS A 170 8.69 -22.24 -7.15
N GLY A 171 9.55 -23.26 -7.04
CA GLY A 171 9.30 -24.55 -7.64
C GLY A 171 9.58 -24.61 -9.14
N TYR A 172 9.96 -23.52 -9.82
CA TYR A 172 10.28 -23.59 -11.25
C TYR A 172 11.58 -24.36 -11.50
N TYR A 173 12.67 -24.00 -10.81
CA TYR A 173 13.93 -24.76 -10.86
C TYR A 173 14.05 -25.75 -9.70
N LYS A 174 13.92 -25.24 -8.47
CA LYS A 174 13.95 -26.01 -7.22
C LYS A 174 13.00 -25.41 -6.20
N TRP A 175 12.49 -26.23 -5.29
CA TRP A 175 11.79 -25.76 -4.10
C TRP A 175 12.77 -25.30 -3.01
N PRO A 176 12.45 -24.23 -2.27
CA PRO A 176 13.12 -23.97 -1.00
C PRO A 176 12.66 -25.00 0.05
N ASN A 177 13.52 -25.28 1.03
CA ASN A 177 13.19 -26.22 2.12
C ASN A 177 11.95 -25.77 2.92
N VAL A 178 11.80 -24.45 3.09
CA VAL A 178 10.68 -23.81 3.78
C VAL A 178 10.10 -22.73 2.88
N ILE A 179 8.78 -22.76 2.70
CA ILE A 179 8.04 -21.73 1.99
C ILE A 179 7.38 -20.81 3.01
N LYS A 180 7.77 -19.54 2.97
CA LYS A 180 7.11 -18.46 3.70
C LYS A 180 6.07 -17.81 2.80
N TYR A 181 4.80 -17.89 3.18
CA TYR A 181 3.70 -17.26 2.46
C TYR A 181 2.84 -16.39 3.37
N CYS A 182 2.05 -15.51 2.77
CA CYS A 182 1.13 -14.64 3.52
C CYS A 182 -0.25 -15.30 3.53
N MET A 183 -0.92 -15.31 4.68
CA MET A 183 -2.32 -15.73 4.74
C MET A 183 -3.21 -14.71 4.01
N ASN A 184 -4.35 -15.17 3.48
CA ASN A 184 -5.35 -14.31 2.83
C ASN A 184 -6.26 -13.61 3.85
N LYS A 185 -5.61 -13.09 4.89
CA LYS A 185 -6.24 -12.26 5.91
C LYS A 185 -5.25 -11.22 6.39
N ARG A 186 -5.80 -10.06 6.71
CA ARG A 186 -5.02 -8.91 7.13
C ARG A 186 -5.87 -8.12 8.11
N VAL A 187 -5.32 -7.91 9.30
CA VAL A 187 -5.90 -6.98 10.28
C VAL A 187 -5.85 -5.59 9.65
N ARG A 188 -7.01 -4.93 9.54
CA ARG A 188 -7.14 -3.55 9.06
C ARG A 188 -7.62 -2.68 10.21
N TYR A 189 -7.36 -1.38 10.12
CA TYR A 189 -7.93 -0.44 11.06
C TYR A 189 -9.44 -0.38 10.86
N THR A 190 -10.16 -0.40 11.97
CA THR A 190 -11.60 -0.08 12.03
C THR A 190 -11.74 1.37 12.45
N ARG A 191 -12.95 1.94 12.33
CA ARG A 191 -13.21 3.32 12.76
C ARG A 191 -12.85 3.55 14.24
N ASP A 192 -13.01 2.52 15.07
CA ASP A 192 -12.73 2.60 16.51
C ASP A 192 -11.24 2.37 16.84
N THR A 193 -10.47 1.77 15.92
CA THR A 193 -9.08 1.38 16.17
C THR A 193 -8.05 2.16 15.33
N MET A 194 -8.51 3.06 14.46
CA MET A 194 -7.62 3.86 13.62
C MET A 194 -6.95 5.00 14.39
N PRO A 195 -5.62 5.17 14.26
CA PRO A 195 -4.94 6.38 14.72
C PRO A 195 -5.47 7.64 14.01
N GLU A 196 -5.34 8.81 14.64
CA GLU A 196 -5.79 10.08 14.06
C GLU A 196 -5.20 10.35 12.66
N GLN A 197 -3.96 9.94 12.42
CA GLN A 197 -3.31 10.07 11.11
C GLN A 197 -4.04 9.29 10.01
N VAL A 198 -4.55 8.11 10.37
CA VAL A 198 -5.30 7.22 9.47
C VAL A 198 -6.75 7.71 9.31
N ALA A 199 -7.32 8.27 10.38
CA ALA A 199 -8.66 8.85 10.35
C ALA A 199 -8.79 9.98 9.33
N ILE A 200 -7.79 10.86 9.20
CA ILE A 200 -7.80 11.93 8.19
C ILE A 200 -7.92 11.38 6.77
N LEU A 201 -7.18 10.30 6.45
CA LEU A 201 -7.29 9.62 5.16
C LEU A 201 -8.68 9.00 5.00
N TYR A 202 -9.16 8.32 6.04
CA TYR A 202 -10.48 7.70 6.04
C TYR A 202 -11.60 8.70 5.75
N ASP A 203 -11.66 9.77 6.54
CA ASP A 203 -12.70 10.80 6.47
C ASP A 203 -12.71 11.53 5.13
N ARG A 204 -11.55 11.70 4.49
CA ARG A 204 -11.51 12.31 3.16
C ARG A 204 -11.96 11.36 2.05
N PHE A 205 -11.49 10.11 2.05
CA PHE A 205 -11.81 9.16 0.97
C PHE A 205 -13.20 8.51 1.10
N ILE A 206 -13.84 8.61 2.28
CA ILE A 206 -15.26 8.26 2.42
C ILE A 206 -16.19 9.38 1.90
N ASP A 207 -15.71 10.62 1.81
CA ASP A 207 -16.48 11.72 1.22
C ASP A 207 -16.63 11.52 -0.30
N LYS A 208 -17.85 11.21 -0.71
CA LYS A 208 -18.22 10.98 -2.11
C LYS A 208 -17.88 12.16 -3.01
N ASN A 209 -18.08 13.40 -2.54
CA ASN A 209 -17.79 14.59 -3.33
C ASN A 209 -16.29 14.75 -3.59
N PHE A 210 -15.46 14.41 -2.59
CA PHE A 210 -14.02 14.40 -2.78
C PHE A 210 -13.57 13.35 -3.79
N VAL A 211 -14.12 12.14 -3.73
CA VAL A 211 -13.78 11.06 -4.66
C VAL A 211 -14.18 11.43 -6.10
N ILE A 212 -15.35 12.06 -6.28
CA ILE A 212 -15.78 12.63 -7.56
C ILE A 212 -14.76 13.65 -8.05
N GLN A 213 -14.42 14.64 -7.21
CA GLN A 213 -13.48 15.70 -7.57
C GLN A 213 -12.10 15.13 -7.94
N LEU A 214 -11.60 14.16 -7.18
CA LEU A 214 -10.33 13.48 -7.43
C LEU A 214 -10.31 12.72 -8.76
N ALA A 215 -11.40 12.00 -9.07
CA ALA A 215 -11.52 11.29 -10.33
C ALA A 215 -11.56 12.28 -11.50
N GLN A 216 -12.39 13.33 -11.41
CA GLN A 216 -12.55 14.34 -12.45
C GLN A 216 -11.28 15.15 -12.69
N SER A 217 -10.59 15.61 -11.63
CA SER A 217 -9.35 16.36 -11.76
C SER A 217 -8.22 15.53 -12.38
N SER A 218 -8.28 14.20 -12.22
CA SER A 218 -7.29 13.27 -12.78
C SER A 218 -7.45 13.03 -14.28
N ILE A 219 -8.61 13.31 -14.87
CA ILE A 219 -8.86 13.11 -16.31
C ILE A 219 -7.92 14.01 -17.14
N PHE A 220 -7.77 15.27 -16.72
CA PHE A 220 -7.08 16.33 -17.47
C PHE A 220 -5.62 16.56 -17.05
N GLU A 221 -4.94 15.52 -16.56
CA GLU A 221 -3.57 15.67 -16.04
C GLU A 221 -2.44 15.40 -17.05
N GLU A 222 -2.77 14.85 -18.21
CA GLU A 222 -1.82 14.73 -19.32
C GLU A 222 -2.39 15.44 -20.54
N ASP A 223 -1.48 15.85 -21.41
CA ASP A 223 -1.82 16.49 -22.67
C ASP A 223 -2.38 15.45 -23.66
N GLU A 224 -3.23 15.91 -24.58
CA GLU A 224 -3.77 15.07 -25.65
C GLU A 224 -2.62 14.51 -26.51
N GLY A 225 -2.46 13.18 -26.49
CA GLY A 225 -1.43 12.46 -27.25
C GLY A 225 -0.34 11.78 -26.41
N ASP A 226 -0.25 12.09 -25.11
CA ASP A 226 0.70 11.47 -24.16
C ASP A 226 -0.03 10.87 -22.95
N ILE A 227 -1.17 10.20 -23.22
CA ILE A 227 -2.04 9.65 -22.18
C ILE A 227 -1.49 8.30 -21.74
N ASP A 228 -0.57 8.35 -20.79
CA ASP A 228 0.08 7.18 -20.20
C ASP A 228 -0.49 6.80 -18.83
N PHE A 229 -0.46 5.50 -18.55
CA PHE A 229 -0.87 4.95 -17.25
C PHE A 229 0.02 5.49 -16.12
N SER A 230 -0.57 6.22 -15.17
CA SER A 230 0.15 6.77 -14.04
C SER A 230 0.43 5.72 -12.97
N LYS A 231 1.68 5.26 -12.93
CA LYS A 231 2.19 4.38 -11.86
C LYS A 231 1.95 4.98 -10.46
N ASN A 232 2.03 6.30 -10.30
CA ASN A 232 1.86 6.95 -9.01
C ASN A 232 0.40 6.88 -8.53
N ARG A 233 -0.57 7.20 -9.40
CA ARG A 233 -2.00 7.06 -9.07
C ARG A 233 -2.38 5.62 -8.77
N PHE A 234 -1.95 4.70 -9.62
CA PHE A 234 -2.13 3.27 -9.37
C PHE A 234 -1.63 2.86 -7.98
N GLN A 235 -0.45 3.31 -7.57
CA GLN A 235 0.10 2.96 -6.25
C GLN A 235 -0.68 3.60 -5.09
N MET A 236 -1.27 4.78 -5.30
CA MET A 236 -2.19 5.42 -4.35
C MET A 236 -3.43 4.57 -4.17
N TYR A 237 -4.17 4.29 -5.25
CA TYR A 237 -5.39 3.46 -5.21
C TYR A 237 -5.11 2.09 -4.61
N LYS A 238 -4.05 1.42 -5.08
CA LYS A 238 -3.59 0.14 -4.49
C LYS A 238 -3.36 0.24 -3.00
N SER A 239 -2.78 1.34 -2.52
CA SER A 239 -2.47 1.50 -1.10
C SER A 239 -3.72 1.81 -0.28
N LEU A 240 -4.69 2.53 -0.83
CA LEU A 240 -6.00 2.77 -0.21
C LEU A 240 -6.75 1.45 -0.03
N PHE A 241 -7.02 0.70 -1.10
CA PHE A 241 -7.75 -0.59 -1.03
C PHE A 241 -7.01 -1.66 -0.19
N ARG A 242 -5.67 -1.63 -0.18
CA ARG A 242 -4.88 -2.47 0.72
C ARG A 242 -5.13 -2.16 2.19
N ASN A 243 -5.17 -0.88 2.55
CA ASN A 243 -5.23 -0.43 3.94
C ASN A 243 -6.66 -0.47 4.49
N PHE A 244 -7.63 -0.02 3.70
CA PHE A 244 -9.02 0.20 4.13
C PHE A 244 -10.00 -0.86 3.61
N GLY A 245 -9.59 -1.73 2.69
CA GLY A 245 -10.45 -2.81 2.21
C GLY A 245 -11.63 -2.29 1.39
N LEU A 246 -12.83 -2.78 1.71
CA LEU A 246 -14.07 -2.50 0.98
C LEU A 246 -14.66 -1.09 1.23
N VAL A 247 -14.21 -0.40 2.27
CA VAL A 247 -14.86 0.83 2.77
C VAL A 247 -15.09 1.88 1.68
N PHE A 248 -14.16 2.04 0.73
CA PHE A 248 -14.28 3.04 -0.34
C PHE A 248 -14.78 2.46 -1.66
N VAL A 249 -15.02 1.15 -1.74
CA VAL A 249 -15.32 0.47 -3.00
C VAL A 249 -16.59 1.03 -3.63
N GLU A 250 -17.66 1.21 -2.88
CA GLU A 250 -18.91 1.77 -3.41
C GLU A 250 -18.70 3.16 -4.04
N ASN A 251 -18.03 4.07 -3.32
CA ASN A 251 -17.70 5.41 -3.82
C ASN A 251 -16.89 5.36 -5.13
N PHE A 252 -15.89 4.48 -5.22
CA PHE A 252 -15.07 4.35 -6.42
C PHE A 252 -15.78 3.60 -7.56
N MET A 253 -16.66 2.64 -7.28
CA MET A 253 -17.40 1.89 -8.29
C MET A 253 -18.36 2.79 -9.08
N GLU A 254 -19.06 3.70 -8.40
CA GLU A 254 -19.89 4.69 -9.09
C GLU A 254 -19.07 5.55 -10.07
N GLN A 255 -17.88 5.99 -9.66
CA GLN A 255 -17.00 6.77 -10.53
C GLN A 255 -16.43 5.92 -11.67
N LEU A 256 -16.06 4.66 -11.42
CA LEU A 256 -15.61 3.74 -12.45
C LEU A 256 -16.66 3.57 -13.55
N TYR A 257 -17.93 3.38 -13.20
CA TYR A 257 -19.00 3.26 -14.19
C TYR A 257 -19.15 4.53 -15.03
N ALA A 258 -19.06 5.72 -14.41
CA ALA A 258 -19.11 6.98 -15.14
C ALA A 258 -17.91 7.14 -16.09
N LEU A 259 -16.69 6.86 -15.62
CA LEU A 259 -15.46 6.99 -16.39
C LEU A 259 -15.42 6.03 -17.59
N ILE A 260 -15.88 4.79 -17.42
CA ILE A 260 -15.91 3.78 -18.50
C ILE A 260 -16.94 4.16 -19.58
N ARG A 261 -18.07 4.74 -19.17
CA ARG A 261 -19.16 5.16 -20.08
C ARG A 261 -18.92 6.52 -20.74
N GLU A 262 -17.84 7.22 -20.40
CA GLU A 262 -17.51 8.48 -21.04
C GLU A 262 -17.17 8.26 -22.52
N THR A 263 -17.86 8.99 -23.39
CA THR A 263 -17.73 8.89 -24.85
C THR A 263 -17.37 10.23 -25.51
N THR A 264 -17.31 11.32 -24.75
CA THR A 264 -16.93 12.63 -25.26
C THR A 264 -15.46 12.60 -25.67
N SER A 265 -15.14 12.97 -26.91
CA SER A 265 -13.79 12.86 -27.48
C SER A 265 -12.71 13.52 -26.61
N GLU A 266 -13.02 14.67 -26.01
CA GLU A 266 -12.12 15.43 -25.12
C GLU A 266 -11.76 14.69 -23.82
N LYS A 267 -12.65 13.82 -23.32
CA LYS A 267 -12.51 13.20 -21.99
C LYS A 267 -12.31 11.70 -22.03
N GLN A 268 -12.66 11.04 -23.14
CA GLN A 268 -12.72 9.58 -23.23
C GLN A 268 -11.38 8.93 -22.85
N ASN A 269 -10.29 9.33 -23.48
CA ASN A 269 -8.98 8.72 -23.24
C ASN A 269 -8.51 8.92 -21.79
N GLY A 270 -8.63 10.15 -21.28
CA GLY A 270 -8.29 10.48 -19.88
C GLY A 270 -9.15 9.70 -18.88
N SER A 271 -10.45 9.55 -19.17
CA SER A 271 -11.40 8.83 -18.32
C SER A 271 -11.10 7.33 -18.28
N HIS A 272 -10.86 6.71 -19.44
CA HIS A 272 -10.51 5.30 -19.54
C HIS A 272 -9.16 5.00 -18.87
N ARG A 273 -8.19 5.90 -18.99
CA ARG A 273 -6.93 5.83 -18.22
C ARG A 273 -7.19 5.83 -16.72
N VAL A 274 -7.92 6.82 -16.20
CA VAL A 274 -8.20 6.92 -14.76
C VAL A 274 -8.98 5.69 -14.27
N ALA A 275 -9.93 5.18 -15.07
CA ALA A 275 -10.65 3.95 -14.76
C ALA A 275 -9.71 2.74 -14.68
N ALA A 276 -8.75 2.61 -15.60
CA ALA A 276 -7.74 1.56 -15.57
C ALA A 276 -6.85 1.66 -14.32
N GLU A 277 -6.45 2.86 -13.92
CA GLU A 277 -5.62 3.09 -12.72
C GLU A 277 -6.34 2.72 -11.42
N ILE A 278 -7.62 3.10 -11.29
CA ILE A 278 -8.47 2.73 -10.15
C ILE A 278 -8.67 1.22 -10.12
N THR A 279 -9.06 0.62 -11.25
CA THR A 279 -9.31 -0.83 -11.37
C THR A 279 -8.05 -1.64 -11.04
N ALA A 280 -6.90 -1.27 -11.62
CA ALA A 280 -5.62 -1.90 -11.29
C ALA A 280 -5.28 -1.73 -9.80
N GLY A 281 -5.59 -0.56 -9.23
CA GLY A 281 -5.47 -0.29 -7.80
C GLY A 281 -6.30 -1.24 -6.94
N MET A 282 -7.58 -1.41 -7.27
CA MET A 282 -8.51 -2.33 -6.59
C MET A 282 -7.98 -3.76 -6.62
N ILE A 283 -7.70 -4.29 -7.81
CA ILE A 283 -7.21 -5.66 -8.00
C ILE A 283 -5.90 -5.91 -7.24
N ARG A 284 -4.95 -4.96 -7.29
CA ARG A 284 -3.66 -5.13 -6.60
C ARG A 284 -3.74 -4.83 -5.11
N GLY A 285 -4.75 -4.09 -4.67
CA GLY A 285 -5.08 -3.82 -3.27
C GLY A 285 -5.79 -4.98 -2.59
N SER A 286 -6.55 -5.77 -3.36
CA SER A 286 -7.33 -6.92 -2.89
C SER A 286 -6.53 -8.20 -2.65
N LYS A 287 -5.22 -8.18 -2.93
CA LYS A 287 -4.32 -9.34 -2.83
C LYS A 287 -4.45 -10.22 -1.55
N TYR A 288 -4.72 -9.60 -0.40
CA TYR A 288 -4.86 -10.31 0.88
C TYR A 288 -6.20 -9.99 1.53
N TRP A 289 -7.25 -10.00 0.73
CA TRP A 289 -8.62 -9.90 1.17
C TRP A 289 -9.13 -11.29 1.57
N THR A 290 -10.06 -11.32 2.51
CA THR A 290 -10.78 -12.53 2.91
C THR A 290 -11.75 -12.93 1.79
N LEU A 291 -12.25 -14.17 1.79
CA LEU A 291 -13.16 -14.64 0.75
C LEU A 291 -14.43 -13.79 0.70
N GLU A 292 -14.97 -13.40 1.86
CA GLU A 292 -16.14 -12.50 1.96
C GLU A 292 -15.95 -11.12 1.30
N MET A 293 -14.70 -10.70 1.09
CA MET A 293 -14.38 -9.41 0.48
C MET A 293 -14.09 -9.53 -1.02
N VAL A 294 -13.87 -10.74 -1.54
CA VAL A 294 -13.52 -11.04 -2.93
C VAL A 294 -14.79 -11.36 -3.71
#